data_AF-A0A7D5Y6T8-F1
#
_entry.id   AF-A0A7D5Y6T8-F1
#
_cell.length_a   1.000
_cell.length_b   1.000
_cell.length_c   1.000
_cell.angle_alpha   90.00
_cell.angle_beta   90.00
_cell.angle_gamma   90.00
#
_symmetry.space_group_name_H-M   'P 1'
#
loop_
_entity.id
_entity.type
_entity.pdbx_description
1 polymer ?
#
loop_
_entity_poly.entity_id
_entity_poly.type
_entity_poly.pdbx_seq_one_letter_code
_entity_poly.pdbx_strand_id
1 'polypeptide(L)' 'MADLSNAHWRKSTRSGSNGGECVEVADNLPGIVAVRDSKDPHGPALTFPATAWATFVGAIRR' A
#
# COMPACT_ATOMS: atom_id res chain seq x y z
N MET A 1 -0.04 12.07 -11.93
CA MET A 1 -0.75 11.36 -10.84
C MET A 1 -0.97 9.95 -11.35
N ALA A 2 -0.59 8.91 -10.60
CA ALA A 2 -0.79 7.53 -11.06
C ALA A 2 -2.30 7.21 -11.11
N ASP A 3 -2.74 6.49 -12.15
CA ASP A 3 -4.10 5.97 -12.18
C ASP A 3 -4.23 4.79 -11.21
N LEU A 4 -5.09 4.94 -10.20
CA LEU A 4 -5.34 3.93 -9.17
C LEU A 4 -6.75 3.30 -9.32
N SER A 5 -7.44 3.58 -10.42
CA SER A 5 -8.82 3.13 -10.65
C SER A 5 -8.95 1.60 -10.64
N ASN A 6 -7.89 0.89 -11.01
CA ASN A 6 -7.82 -0.58 -11.02
C ASN A 6 -7.03 -1.16 -9.82
N ALA A 7 -6.79 -0.38 -8.77
CA ALA A 7 -6.04 -0.82 -7.61
C ALA A 7 -6.83 -1.87 -6.80
N HIS A 8 -6.24 -3.03 -6.59
CA HIS A 8 -6.76 -4.07 -5.71
C HIS A 8 -6.16 -3.90 -4.32
N TRP A 9 -6.89 -3.22 -3.44
CA TRP A 9 -6.43 -2.90 -2.09
C TRP A 9 -6.50 -4.11 -1.17
N ARG A 10 -5.34 -4.46 -0.60
CA ARG A 10 -5.20 -5.51 0.40
C ARG A 10 -4.82 -4.89 1.74
N LYS A 11 -5.65 -5.15 2.76
CA LYS A 11 -5.38 -4.73 4.13
C LYS A 11 -4.25 -5.56 4.74
N SER A 12 -3.39 -4.93 5.54
CA SER A 12 -2.34 -5.63 6.28
C SER A 12 -2.93 -6.61 7.30
N THR A 13 -2.32 -7.80 7.44
CA THR A 13 -2.70 -8.78 8.49
C THR A 13 -2.27 -8.36 9.89
N ARG A 14 -1.44 -7.32 10.01
CA ARG A 14 -1.06 -6.71 11.29
C ARG A 14 -2.11 -5.72 11.81
N SER A 15 -3.09 -5.36 10.97
CA SER A 15 -4.27 -4.57 11.35
C SER A 15 -5.12 -5.31 12.39
N GLY A 16 -4.90 -5.04 13.67
CA GLY A 16 -5.65 -5.62 14.79
C GLY A 16 -7.03 -4.97 15.00
N SER A 17 -7.91 -5.64 15.78
CA SER A 17 -9.29 -5.17 16.04
C SER A 17 -9.41 -4.00 17.03
N ASN A 18 -8.30 -3.56 17.64
CA ASN A 18 -8.32 -2.61 18.76
C ASN A 18 -7.91 -1.18 18.35
N GLY A 19 -8.11 -0.78 17.08
CA GLY A 19 -7.98 0.61 16.65
C GLY A 19 -6.61 1.03 16.04
N GLY A 20 -5.65 0.12 15.92
CA GLY A 20 -4.47 0.24 15.06
C GLY A 20 -4.36 -1.05 14.24
N GLU A 21 -4.38 -1.06 12.90
CA GLU A 21 -3.52 -0.30 11.99
C GLU A 21 -4.23 -0.05 10.64
N CYS A 22 -3.89 1.07 10.01
CA CYS A 22 -4.71 1.76 9.02
C CYS A 22 -4.08 1.73 7.62
N VAL A 23 -3.46 0.64 7.18
CA VAL A 23 -2.79 0.62 5.87
C VAL A 23 -3.35 -0.44 4.94
N GLU A 24 -3.64 -0.01 3.71
CA GLU A 24 -3.93 -0.88 2.58
C GLU A 24 -2.86 -0.70 1.50
N VAL A 25 -2.50 -1.80 0.84
CA VAL A 25 -1.50 -1.82 -0.23
C VAL A 25 -2.11 -2.40 -1.50
N ALA A 26 -1.83 -1.79 -2.64
CA ALA A 26 -2.14 -2.33 -3.95
C ALA A 26 -0.83 -2.53 -4.74
N ASP A 27 -0.51 -3.79 -5.02
CA ASP A 27 0.69 -4.24 -5.73
C ASP A 27 0.37 -4.82 -7.12
N ASN A 28 -0.90 -4.73 -7.56
CA ASN A 28 -1.38 -5.24 -8.85
C ASN A 28 -1.24 -4.24 -10.01
N LEU A 29 -0.77 -3.03 -9.75
CA LEU A 29 -0.67 -1.97 -10.76
C LEU A 29 0.65 -2.06 -11.53
N PRO A 30 0.65 -1.82 -12.86
CA PRO A 30 1.88 -1.88 -13.65
C PRO A 30 2.94 -0.88 -13.16
N GLY A 31 4.09 -1.39 -12.74
CA GLY A 31 5.28 -0.59 -12.42
C GLY A 31 5.23 0.17 -11.09
N ILE A 32 4.12 0.13 -10.34
CA ILE A 32 3.98 0.85 -9.08
C ILE A 32 3.35 -0.01 -7.98
N VAL A 33 3.64 0.39 -6.74
CA VAL A 33 2.93 -0.06 -5.54
C VAL A 33 2.29 1.16 -4.90
N ALA A 34 1.00 1.07 -4.61
CA ALA A 34 0.26 2.13 -3.95
C ALA A 34 -0.04 1.76 -2.50
N VAL A 35 0.03 2.75 -1.60
CA VAL A 35 -0.20 2.60 -0.16
C VAL A 35 -1.13 3.71 0.29
N ARG A 36 -2.21 3.38 1.01
CA ARG A 36 -3.17 4.36 1.51
C ARG A 36 -3.59 4.10 2.94
N ASP A 37 -4.22 5.10 3.55
CA ASP A 37 -4.86 4.99 4.85
C ASP A 37 -6.21 4.24 4.74
N SER A 38 -6.35 3.10 5.41
CA SER A 38 -7.61 2.35 5.52
C SER A 38 -8.74 3.17 6.14
N LYS A 39 -8.41 4.17 6.99
CA LYS A 39 -9.38 5.05 7.65
C LYS A 39 -9.81 6.22 6.76
N ASP A 40 -9.05 6.52 5.72
CA ASP A 40 -9.41 7.51 4.69
C ASP A 40 -9.22 6.94 3.27
N PRO A 41 -10.11 6.03 2.81
CA PRO A 41 -9.97 5.37 1.52
C PRO A 41 -10.06 6.30 0.31
N HIS A 42 -10.66 7.48 0.49
CA HIS A 42 -10.83 8.53 -0.52
C HIS A 42 -9.75 9.61 -0.44
N GLY A 43 -8.90 9.56 0.60
CA GLY A 43 -7.74 10.42 0.76
C GLY A 43 -6.59 10.10 -0.20
N PRO A 44 -5.49 10.85 -0.12
CA PRO A 44 -4.34 10.67 -0.99
C PRO A 44 -3.64 9.33 -0.72
N ALA A 45 -3.27 8.64 -1.80
CA ALA A 45 -2.43 7.46 -1.75
C ALA A 45 -0.98 7.79 -2.10
N LEU A 46 -0.04 7.17 -1.40
CA LEU A 46 1.39 7.20 -1.73
C LEU A 46 1.67 6.18 -2.83
N THR A 47 2.49 6.55 -3.80
CA THR A 47 2.85 5.68 -4.93
C THR A 47 4.36 5.53 -5.02
N PHE A 48 4.82 4.30 -5.08
CA PHE A 48 6.23 3.94 -5.16
C PHE A 48 6.49 3.16 -6.45
N PRO A 49 7.65 3.33 -7.13
CA PRO A 49 8.08 2.39 -8.15
C PRO A 49 8.17 0.98 -7.57
N ALA A 50 7.70 -0.03 -8.30
CA ALA A 50 7.68 -1.41 -7.83
C ALA A 50 9.08 -1.93 -7.44
N THR A 51 10.12 -1.50 -8.17
CA THR A 51 11.52 -1.84 -7.86
C THR A 51 11.98 -1.23 -6.53
N ALA A 52 11.69 0.04 -6.28
CA ALA A 52 12.03 0.72 -5.03
C ALA A 52 11.30 0.09 -3.84
N TRP A 53 10.02 -0.26 -4.02
CA TRP A 53 9.25 -0.98 -3.00
C TRP A 53 9.88 -2.33 -2.66
N ALA A 54 10.26 -3.12 -3.68
CA ALA A 54 10.91 -4.42 -3.48
C ALA A 54 12.26 -4.28 -2.76
N THR A 55 13.08 -3.31 -3.14
CA THR A 55 14.35 -3.00 -2.45
C THR A 55 14.12 -2.63 -1.00
N PHE A 56 13.16 -1.74 -0.73
CA PHE A 56 12.82 -1.31 0.63
C PHE A 56 12.39 -2.50 1.49
N VAL A 57 11.42 -3.29 1.03
CA VAL A 57 10.94 -4.47 1.76
C VAL A 57 12.07 -5.47 1.98
N GLY A 58 12.89 -5.74 0.96
CA GLY A 58 14.05 -6.62 1.07
C GLY A 58 15.07 -6.17 2.11
N ALA A 59 15.27 -4.87 2.29
CA ALA A 59 16.21 -4.31 3.26
C ALA A 59 15.71 -4.38 4.71
N ILE A 60 14.39 -4.32 4.94
CA ILE A 60 13.80 -4.27 6.30
C ILE A 60 13.26 -5.62 6.79
N ARG A 61 13.12 -6.59 5.89
CA ARG A 61 12.60 -7.92 6.21
C ARG A 61 13.70 -8.72 6.93
N ARG A 62 13.56 -8.86 8.25
CA ARG A 62 14.36 -9.76 9.09
C ARG A 62 14.04 -11.23 8.84
#